data_AF-A0A3M7E5C5-F1
#
_entry.id   AF-A0A3M7E5C5-F1
#
_cell.length_a   1.000
_cell.length_b   1.000
_cell.length_c   1.000
_cell.angle_alpha   90.00
_cell.angle_beta   90.00
_cell.angle_gamma   90.00
#
_symmetry.space_group_name_H-M   'P 1'
#
loop_
_entity.id
_entity.type
_entity.pdbx_description
1 polymer ?
#
loop_
_entity_poly.entity_id
_entity_poly.type
_entity_poly.pdbx_seq_one_letter_code
_entity_poly.pdbx_strand_id
1 'polypeptide(L)'
;MTVGEMPYVTDIAEISRTVAAEAKELDMMFNFDHMEIEDVKTKGESKWSLREERLTELKRIISGWQKKMIEHDCWSALFLECHDQARSVSRFVDDSDSSRVQGAKLLALLQTTLGGIVYLYQGEEIGMRNFPSTWDPDIDYKDIESRNFWQKIKKTHPAGSPYIEQAQTLLQKKARDHAPHANAVDRRVKRKVCDACRP
;
A
#
# COMPACT_ATOMS: atom_id res chain seq x y z
N MET A 1 -14.58 -6.07 18.53
CA MET A 1 -13.49 -5.66 17.64
C MET A 1 -14.07 -5.15 16.34
N THR A 2 -13.95 -3.84 16.16
CA THR A 2 -14.46 -3.02 15.08
C THR A 2 -13.34 -2.09 14.65
N VAL A 3 -13.16 -1.91 13.34
CA VAL A 3 -12.08 -1.09 12.78
C VAL A 3 -12.65 -0.20 11.70
N GLY A 4 -12.28 1.07 11.72
CA GLY A 4 -12.64 2.05 10.68
C GLY A 4 -11.52 2.24 9.66
N GLU A 5 -11.87 2.27 8.38
CA GLU A 5 -10.99 2.75 7.32
C GLU A 5 -11.11 4.28 7.24
N MET A 6 -10.07 5.01 7.64
CA MET A 6 -10.13 6.48 7.78
C MET A 6 -9.06 7.18 6.92
N PRO A 7 -9.12 7.07 5.58
CA PRO A 7 -8.21 7.80 4.71
C PRO A 7 -8.46 9.31 4.86
N TYR A 8 -7.39 10.10 4.77
CA TYR A 8 -7.40 11.57 4.83
C TYR A 8 -7.82 12.22 6.17
N VAL A 9 -8.24 11.45 7.17
CA VAL A 9 -8.52 11.98 8.52
C VAL A 9 -7.19 12.11 9.28
N THR A 10 -6.77 13.34 9.52
CA THR A 10 -5.47 13.65 10.16
C THR A 10 -5.60 14.37 11.50
N ASP A 11 -6.79 14.86 11.82
CA ASP A 11 -7.08 15.51 13.10
C ASP A 11 -7.34 14.46 14.18
N ILE A 12 -6.45 14.43 15.18
CA ILE A 12 -6.54 13.50 16.30
C ILE A 12 -7.78 13.77 17.17
N ALA A 13 -8.25 15.01 17.25
CA ALA A 13 -9.45 15.34 18.01
C ALA A 13 -10.71 14.78 17.34
N GLU A 14 -10.72 14.68 16.01
CA GLU A 14 -11.80 14.02 15.28
C GLU A 14 -11.75 12.49 15.50
N ILE A 15 -10.57 11.90 15.36
CA ILE A 15 -10.34 10.46 15.53
C ILE A 15 -10.70 10.01 16.94
N SER A 16 -10.28 10.75 17.97
CA SER A 16 -10.51 10.37 19.37
C SER A 16 -12.00 10.30 19.72
N ARG A 17 -12.86 11.08 19.06
CA ARG A 17 -14.32 10.98 19.26
C ARG A 17 -14.91 9.65 18.80
N THR A 18 -14.19 8.88 17.98
CA THR A 18 -14.66 7.60 17.43
C THR A 18 -13.86 6.42 17.97
N VAL A 19 -12.53 6.59 18.15
CA VAL A 19 -11.57 5.49 18.39
C VAL A 19 -11.01 5.48 19.81
N ALA A 20 -11.16 6.57 20.58
CA ALA A 20 -10.72 6.55 21.98
C ALA A 20 -11.54 5.54 22.78
N ALA A 21 -10.94 4.92 23.79
CA ALA A 21 -11.60 3.88 24.58
C ALA A 21 -12.94 4.36 25.19
N GLU A 22 -13.05 5.64 25.54
CA GLU A 22 -14.26 6.24 26.10
C GLU A 22 -15.37 6.52 25.06
N ALA A 23 -15.02 6.63 23.77
CA ALA A 23 -15.96 6.95 22.70
C ALA A 23 -16.98 5.83 22.47
N LYS A 24 -16.56 4.56 22.66
CA LYS A 24 -17.41 3.37 22.52
C LYS A 24 -18.07 3.24 21.13
N GLU A 25 -17.40 3.72 20.08
CA GLU A 25 -17.86 3.57 18.69
C GLU A 25 -17.03 2.52 17.94
N LEU A 26 -15.74 2.80 17.68
CA LEU A 26 -14.81 1.89 17.02
C LEU A 26 -13.65 1.51 17.96
N ASP A 27 -13.14 0.29 17.84
CA ASP A 27 -12.01 -0.19 18.66
C ASP A 27 -10.65 0.29 18.13
N MET A 28 -10.51 0.53 16.83
CA MET A 28 -9.27 1.00 16.18
C MET A 28 -9.53 1.64 14.81
N MET A 29 -8.49 2.21 14.21
CA MET A 29 -8.54 2.74 12.83
C MET A 29 -7.35 2.34 11.96
N PHE A 30 -7.60 2.25 10.66
CA PHE A 30 -6.58 2.30 9.62
C PHE A 30 -6.33 3.76 9.20
N ASN A 31 -5.12 4.25 9.48
CA ASN A 31 -4.61 5.49 8.91
C ASN A 31 -3.80 5.18 7.64
N PHE A 32 -3.89 6.05 6.63
CA PHE A 32 -3.25 5.84 5.32
C PHE A 32 -2.05 6.76 5.06
N ASP A 33 -1.64 7.61 6.01
CA ASP A 33 -0.59 8.60 5.78
C ASP A 33 0.73 7.95 5.32
N HIS A 34 1.08 6.79 5.88
CA HIS A 34 2.29 6.05 5.47
C HIS A 34 2.12 5.38 4.10
N MET A 35 0.91 5.01 3.72
CA MET A 35 0.61 4.41 2.41
C MET A 35 0.59 5.45 1.29
N GLU A 36 0.38 6.72 1.62
CA GLU A 36 0.30 7.82 0.67
C GLU A 36 1.57 8.69 0.65
N ILE A 37 2.66 8.22 1.24
CA ILE A 37 3.91 8.99 1.35
C ILE A 37 4.49 9.38 -0.02
N GLU A 38 4.32 8.52 -1.03
CA GLU A 38 4.77 8.71 -2.41
C GLU A 38 3.83 9.60 -3.24
N ASP A 39 2.69 10.01 -2.68
CA ASP A 39 1.72 10.86 -3.39
C ASP A 39 2.17 12.32 -3.34
N VAL A 40 1.93 13.04 -4.44
CA VAL A 40 2.06 14.49 -4.46
C VAL A 40 0.81 15.09 -3.82
N LYS A 41 0.99 15.84 -2.73
CA LYS A 41 -0.10 16.40 -1.90
C LYS A 41 -0.54 17.80 -2.36
N THR A 42 -0.60 18.04 -3.67
CA THR A 42 -1.10 19.29 -4.27
C THR A 42 -2.60 19.18 -4.59
N LYS A 43 -3.31 20.31 -4.63
CA LYS A 43 -4.75 20.32 -4.97
C LYS A 43 -4.95 19.76 -6.38
N GLY A 44 -5.65 18.64 -6.47
CA GLY A 44 -6.06 18.01 -7.75
C GLY A 44 -5.23 16.81 -8.17
N GLU A 45 -4.12 16.51 -7.48
CA GLU A 45 -3.35 15.29 -7.73
C GLU A 45 -3.89 14.12 -6.89
N SER A 46 -3.86 12.93 -7.49
CA SER A 46 -4.50 11.72 -6.99
C SER A 46 -3.45 10.67 -6.60
N LYS A 47 -3.91 9.52 -6.09
CA LYS A 47 -3.14 8.26 -5.98
C LYS A 47 -2.17 8.03 -7.14
N TRP A 48 -2.54 8.43 -8.36
CA TRP A 48 -1.74 8.33 -9.58
C TRP A 48 -0.73 9.48 -9.76
N SER A 49 0.07 9.74 -8.74
CA SER A 49 1.21 10.67 -8.76
C SER A 49 2.43 9.99 -8.14
N LEU A 50 3.64 10.49 -8.35
CA LEU A 50 4.84 9.94 -7.71
C LEU A 50 5.81 11.05 -7.35
N ARG A 51 6.23 11.06 -6.09
CA ARG A 51 7.40 11.83 -5.61
C ARG A 51 8.37 10.90 -4.91
N GLU A 52 9.61 11.35 -4.81
CA GLU A 52 10.63 10.64 -4.04
C GLU A 52 10.26 10.57 -2.56
N GLU A 53 10.16 9.35 -2.05
CA GLU A 53 9.94 9.07 -0.64
C GLU A 53 11.23 9.23 0.16
N ARG A 54 11.09 9.77 1.38
CA ARG A 54 12.21 9.86 2.32
C ARG A 54 11.94 8.97 3.52
N LEU A 55 12.86 8.07 3.82
CA LEU A 55 12.79 7.22 5.01
C LEU A 55 12.59 8.02 6.31
N THR A 56 13.18 9.22 6.40
CA THR A 56 12.98 10.13 7.53
C THR A 56 11.53 10.62 7.66
N GLU A 57 10.83 10.80 6.54
CA GLU A 57 9.43 11.18 6.51
C GLU A 57 8.54 10.01 6.93
N LEU A 58 8.81 8.79 6.44
CA LEU A 58 8.10 7.58 6.86
C LEU A 58 8.22 7.36 8.38
N LYS A 59 9.45 7.46 8.91
CA LYS A 59 9.72 7.37 10.35
C LYS A 59 8.95 8.43 11.15
N ARG A 60 8.90 9.67 10.65
CA ARG A 60 8.16 10.76 11.29
C ARG A 60 6.66 10.49 11.30
N ILE A 61 6.09 9.98 10.21
CA ILE A 61 4.66 9.64 10.12
C ILE A 61 4.32 8.55 11.13
N ILE A 62 5.02 7.41 11.06
CA ILE A 62 4.76 6.26 11.93
C ILE A 62 4.93 6.64 13.41
N SER A 63 6.06 7.27 13.77
CA SER A 63 6.31 7.66 15.17
C SER A 63 5.35 8.76 15.67
N GLY A 64 4.92 9.66 14.78
CA GLY A 64 3.92 10.69 15.11
C GLY A 64 2.57 10.07 15.44
N TRP A 65 2.09 9.13 14.63
CA TRP A 65 0.84 8.42 14.89
C TRP A 65 0.91 7.58 16.16
N GLN A 66 2.00 6.84 16.37
CA GLN A 66 2.18 6.07 17.60
C GLN A 66 2.05 6.94 18.86
N LYS A 67 2.68 8.11 18.89
CA LYS A 67 2.57 9.05 20.02
C LYS A 67 1.15 9.58 20.19
N LYS A 68 0.56 10.11 19.12
CA LYS A 68 -0.81 10.67 19.15
C LYS A 68 -1.84 9.65 19.65
N MET A 69 -1.76 8.42 19.18
CA MET A 69 -2.72 7.38 19.53
C MET A 69 -2.60 7.00 21.02
N ILE A 70 -1.38 6.90 21.54
CA ILE A 70 -1.15 6.65 22.97
C ILE A 70 -1.62 7.83 23.83
N GLU A 71 -1.29 9.06 23.44
CA GLU A 71 -1.63 10.29 24.19
C GLU A 71 -3.15 10.51 24.31
N HIS A 72 -3.93 9.98 23.37
CA HIS A 72 -5.38 10.14 23.30
C HIS A 72 -6.17 8.86 23.61
N ASP A 73 -5.54 7.85 24.22
CA ASP A 73 -6.17 6.56 24.58
C ASP A 73 -6.90 5.87 23.41
N CYS A 74 -6.28 5.94 22.22
CA CYS A 74 -6.78 5.37 20.97
C CYS A 74 -5.94 4.16 20.55
N TRP A 75 -6.54 3.21 19.82
CA TRP A 75 -5.83 2.03 19.33
C TRP A 75 -5.55 2.07 17.81
N SER A 76 -4.34 1.66 17.41
CA SER A 76 -3.91 1.66 16.00
C SER A 76 -4.08 0.29 15.35
N ALA A 77 -4.56 0.27 14.10
CA ALA A 77 -4.39 -0.89 13.21
C ALA A 77 -3.09 -0.72 12.42
N LEU A 78 -2.17 -1.67 12.56
CA LEU A 78 -0.83 -1.66 11.96
C LEU A 78 -0.83 -2.54 10.71
N PHE A 79 -0.62 -1.93 9.54
CA PHE A 79 -0.60 -2.63 8.26
C PHE A 79 0.40 -1.99 7.30
N LEU A 80 1.00 -2.81 6.44
CA LEU A 80 1.80 -2.36 5.30
C LEU A 80 1.19 -2.81 3.96
N GLU A 81 0.26 -3.76 4.00
CA GLU A 81 -0.43 -4.29 2.84
C GLU A 81 -1.94 -4.44 3.11
N CYS A 82 -2.74 -4.24 2.07
CA CYS A 82 -4.14 -4.62 2.01
C CYS A 82 -4.52 -4.82 0.53
N HIS A 83 -5.78 -5.15 0.26
CA HIS A 83 -6.29 -5.34 -1.10
C HIS A 83 -6.31 -4.06 -1.97
N ASP A 84 -6.05 -2.89 -1.40
CA ASP A 84 -6.01 -1.60 -2.12
C ASP A 84 -4.59 -1.12 -2.44
N GLN A 85 -3.59 -1.81 -1.91
CA GLN A 85 -2.20 -1.34 -1.88
C GLN A 85 -1.29 -2.34 -2.59
N ALA A 86 -0.32 -1.84 -3.35
CA ALA A 86 0.72 -2.70 -3.91
C ALA A 86 1.62 -3.28 -2.81
N ARG A 87 2.40 -4.32 -3.14
CA ARG A 87 3.17 -5.11 -2.17
C ARG A 87 4.23 -4.27 -1.47
N SER A 88 4.28 -4.39 -0.16
CA SER A 88 5.15 -3.60 0.71
C SER A 88 6.63 -3.79 0.35
N VAL A 89 7.02 -5.03 0.01
CA VAL A 89 8.40 -5.35 -0.38
C VAL A 89 8.83 -4.63 -1.67
N SER A 90 7.93 -4.46 -2.63
CA SER A 90 8.23 -3.75 -3.89
C SER A 90 8.15 -2.23 -3.74
N ARG A 91 7.51 -1.75 -2.68
CA ARG A 91 7.32 -0.31 -2.42
C ARG A 91 8.39 0.29 -1.52
N PHE A 92 8.72 -0.40 -0.43
CA PHE A 92 9.53 0.18 0.65
C PHE A 92 10.95 -0.35 0.72
N VAL A 93 11.26 -1.43 0.00
CA VAL A 93 12.58 -2.07 -0.03
C VAL A 93 12.92 -2.52 -1.45
N ASP A 94 14.13 -3.05 -1.63
CA ASP A 94 14.54 -3.70 -2.87
C ASP A 94 13.98 -5.14 -2.92
N ASP A 95 13.09 -5.39 -3.90
CA ASP A 95 12.43 -6.69 -4.11
C ASP A 95 13.19 -7.63 -5.07
N SER A 96 14.44 -7.29 -5.41
CA SER A 96 15.36 -8.17 -6.10
C SER A 96 15.61 -9.46 -5.32
N ASP A 97 15.92 -10.55 -6.03
CA ASP A 97 16.10 -11.87 -5.41
C ASP A 97 17.21 -11.87 -4.34
N SER A 98 18.21 -10.97 -4.45
CA SER A 98 19.29 -10.81 -3.46
C SER A 98 18.87 -10.12 -2.16
N SER A 99 17.85 -9.27 -2.19
CA SER A 99 17.51 -8.33 -1.09
C SER A 99 16.12 -8.59 -0.48
N ARG A 100 15.21 -9.22 -1.24
CA ARG A 100 13.79 -9.36 -0.89
C ARG A 100 13.56 -9.98 0.48
N VAL A 101 14.30 -11.03 0.81
CA VAL A 101 14.12 -11.76 2.09
C VAL A 101 14.50 -10.89 3.29
N GLN A 102 15.61 -10.16 3.18
CA GLN A 102 16.09 -9.25 4.22
C GLN A 102 15.14 -8.06 4.35
N GLY A 103 14.67 -7.51 3.22
CA GLY A 103 13.69 -6.43 3.17
C GLY A 103 12.35 -6.84 3.81
N ALA A 104 11.80 -8.00 3.46
CA ALA A 104 10.57 -8.52 4.06
C ALA A 104 10.69 -8.69 5.59
N LYS A 105 11.81 -9.24 6.06
CA LYS A 105 12.08 -9.38 7.50
C LYS A 105 12.20 -8.03 8.21
N LEU A 106 12.82 -7.04 7.56
CA LEU A 106 12.91 -5.68 8.10
C LEU A 106 11.52 -5.05 8.26
N LEU A 107 10.65 -5.19 7.26
CA LEU A 107 9.27 -4.69 7.31
C LEU A 107 8.44 -5.42 8.38
N ALA A 108 8.60 -6.74 8.51
CA ALA A 108 7.95 -7.51 9.57
C ALA A 108 8.41 -7.06 10.97
N LEU A 109 9.71 -6.82 11.16
CA LEU A 109 10.24 -6.28 12.42
C LEU A 109 9.68 -4.89 12.72
N LEU A 110 9.61 -4.01 11.71
CA LEU A 110 8.98 -2.70 11.86
C LEU A 110 7.53 -2.84 12.34
N GLN A 111 6.70 -3.65 11.67
CA GLN A 111 5.28 -3.76 11.98
C GLN A 111 5.00 -4.41 13.35
N THR A 112 5.76 -5.45 13.70
CA THR A 112 5.56 -6.22 14.94
C THR A 112 6.10 -5.55 16.20
N THR A 113 6.88 -4.47 16.08
CA THR A 113 7.48 -3.74 17.21
C THR A 113 6.76 -2.41 17.53
N LEU A 114 5.69 -2.08 16.79
CA LEU A 114 4.84 -0.91 17.05
C LEU A 114 3.69 -1.29 18.00
N GLY A 115 3.13 -0.29 18.69
CA GLY A 115 1.95 -0.43 19.52
C GLY A 115 0.67 -0.42 18.68
N GLY A 116 -0.11 -1.49 18.75
CA GLY A 116 -1.37 -1.65 18.04
C GLY A 116 -1.68 -3.10 17.70
N ILE A 117 -2.68 -3.33 16.86
CA ILE A 117 -3.00 -4.65 16.32
C ILE A 117 -2.39 -4.80 14.92
N VAL A 118 -1.60 -5.85 14.73
CA VAL A 118 -0.96 -6.18 13.46
C VAL A 118 -1.97 -6.84 12.51
N TYR A 119 -2.13 -6.27 11.33
CA TYR A 119 -2.85 -6.83 10.20
C TYR A 119 -1.85 -7.32 9.15
N LEU A 120 -1.82 -8.63 8.94
CA LEU A 120 -0.96 -9.29 7.96
C LEU A 120 -1.80 -9.67 6.74
N TYR A 121 -1.45 -9.17 5.56
CA TYR A 121 -2.19 -9.47 4.34
C TYR A 121 -1.71 -10.76 3.66
N GLN A 122 -2.59 -11.46 2.96
CA GLN A 122 -2.24 -12.71 2.27
C GLN A 122 -1.11 -12.50 1.24
N GLY A 123 -0.02 -13.25 1.42
CA GLY A 123 1.19 -13.15 0.61
C GLY A 123 2.28 -12.26 1.21
N GLU A 124 1.95 -11.43 2.19
CA GLU A 124 2.93 -10.61 2.92
C GLU A 124 3.88 -11.50 3.73
N GLU A 125 3.36 -12.60 4.30
CA GLU A 125 4.11 -13.56 5.11
C GLU A 125 5.21 -14.32 4.33
N ILE A 126 5.07 -14.37 3.01
CA ILE A 126 6.05 -14.97 2.09
C ILE A 126 6.87 -13.91 1.33
N GLY A 127 6.71 -12.63 1.66
CA GLY A 127 7.39 -11.52 0.98
C GLY A 127 7.03 -11.44 -0.50
N MET A 128 5.76 -11.61 -0.85
CA MET A 128 5.31 -11.59 -2.25
C MET A 128 5.53 -10.21 -2.87
N ARG A 129 6.19 -10.15 -4.02
CA ARG A 129 6.45 -8.93 -4.78
C ARG A 129 5.30 -8.55 -5.71
N ASN A 130 5.32 -7.31 -6.19
CA ASN A 130 4.46 -6.87 -7.28
C ASN A 130 4.60 -7.80 -8.49
N PHE A 131 3.56 -7.79 -9.31
CA PHE A 131 3.59 -8.50 -10.57
C PHE A 131 4.67 -7.94 -11.50
N PRO A 132 5.17 -8.73 -12.47
CA PRO A 132 6.25 -8.29 -13.34
C PRO A 132 5.91 -6.99 -14.09
N SER A 133 6.90 -6.12 -14.26
CA SER A 133 6.78 -4.89 -15.06
C SER A 133 6.47 -5.13 -16.54
N THR A 134 6.55 -6.38 -16.99
CA THR A 134 6.15 -6.83 -18.33
C THR A 134 4.65 -7.04 -18.49
N TRP A 135 3.85 -6.84 -17.44
CA TRP A 135 2.39 -6.86 -17.52
C TRP A 135 1.87 -5.81 -18.49
N ASP A 136 0.96 -6.23 -19.36
CA ASP A 136 0.30 -5.36 -20.32
C ASP A 136 -0.87 -4.62 -19.64
N PRO A 137 -0.84 -3.28 -19.54
CA PRO A 137 -1.94 -2.50 -18.98
C PRO A 137 -3.32 -2.74 -19.60
N ASP A 138 -3.40 -3.12 -20.88
CA ASP A 138 -4.67 -3.40 -21.55
C ASP A 138 -5.18 -4.84 -21.30
N ILE A 139 -4.31 -5.76 -20.87
CA ILE A 139 -4.65 -7.18 -20.70
C ILE A 139 -4.60 -7.61 -19.24
N ASP A 140 -3.53 -7.33 -18.51
CA ASP A 140 -3.25 -7.96 -17.21
C ASP A 140 -3.89 -7.21 -16.04
N TYR A 141 -4.02 -5.87 -16.12
CA TYR A 141 -4.65 -5.06 -15.09
C TYR A 141 -6.18 -5.14 -15.21
N LYS A 142 -6.82 -5.78 -14.22
CA LYS A 142 -8.25 -6.08 -14.22
C LYS A 142 -9.05 -5.11 -13.37
N ASP A 143 -8.41 -4.50 -12.38
CA ASP A 143 -9.04 -3.54 -11.49
C ASP A 143 -9.62 -2.35 -12.27
N ILE A 144 -10.80 -1.90 -11.85
CA ILE A 144 -11.51 -0.82 -12.54
C ILE A 144 -10.81 0.53 -12.38
N GLU A 145 -10.14 0.77 -11.25
CA GLU A 145 -9.36 1.99 -11.02
C GLU A 145 -8.17 2.04 -11.96
N SER A 146 -7.40 0.94 -12.04
CA SER A 146 -6.27 0.77 -12.96
C SER A 146 -6.68 0.98 -14.42
N ARG A 147 -7.77 0.34 -14.85
CA ARG A 147 -8.29 0.45 -16.21
C ARG A 147 -8.76 1.86 -16.54
N ASN A 148 -9.50 2.49 -15.63
CA ASN A 148 -9.98 3.86 -15.84
C ASN A 148 -8.83 4.87 -15.93
N PHE A 149 -7.82 4.72 -15.07
CA PHE A 149 -6.60 5.52 -15.13
C PHE A 149 -5.88 5.34 -16.47
N TRP A 150 -5.62 4.09 -16.88
CA TRP A 150 -4.93 3.79 -18.13
C TRP A 150 -5.66 4.36 -19.36
N GLN A 151 -6.98 4.14 -19.45
CA GLN A 151 -7.78 4.66 -20.56
C GLN A 151 -7.84 6.20 -20.57
N LYS A 152 -7.87 6.84 -19.40
CA LYS A 152 -7.81 8.30 -19.31
C LYS A 152 -6.50 8.82 -19.92
N ILE A 153 -5.36 8.25 -19.54
CA ILE A 153 -4.05 8.68 -20.06
C ILE A 153 -3.94 8.43 -21.57
N LYS A 154 -4.36 7.26 -22.07
CA LYS A 154 -4.37 6.96 -23.51
C LYS A 154 -5.25 7.92 -24.31
N LYS A 155 -6.32 8.46 -23.72
CA LYS A 155 -7.21 9.42 -24.36
C LYS A 155 -6.65 10.84 -24.36
N THR A 156 -5.95 11.24 -23.29
CA THR A 156 -5.47 12.62 -23.11
C THR A 156 -4.06 12.86 -23.64
N HIS A 157 -3.28 11.80 -23.89
CA HIS A 157 -1.89 11.92 -24.35
C HIS A 157 -1.63 11.05 -25.58
N PRO A 158 -0.74 11.52 -26.50
CA PRO A 158 -0.34 10.72 -27.65
C PRO A 158 0.35 9.41 -27.24
N ALA A 159 0.18 8.38 -28.07
CA ALA A 159 0.93 7.13 -27.94
C ALA A 159 2.45 7.40 -28.02
N GLY A 160 3.23 6.70 -27.19
CA GLY A 160 4.69 6.88 -27.11
C GLY A 160 5.15 8.17 -26.42
N SER A 161 4.23 8.96 -25.86
CA SER A 161 4.62 10.12 -25.05
C SER A 161 5.17 9.70 -23.68
N PRO A 162 5.99 10.54 -23.02
CA PRO A 162 6.49 10.26 -21.66
C PRO A 162 5.38 10.00 -20.63
N TYR A 163 4.18 10.55 -20.85
CA TYR A 163 3.02 10.32 -19.99
C TYR A 163 2.53 8.87 -20.02
N ILE A 164 2.70 8.17 -21.14
CA ILE A 164 2.33 6.75 -21.27
C ILE A 164 3.31 5.88 -20.46
N GLU A 165 4.61 6.14 -20.57
CA GLU A 165 5.65 5.45 -19.81
C GLU A 165 5.51 5.72 -18.30
N GLN A 166 5.22 6.97 -17.94
CA GLN A 166 4.94 7.34 -16.55
C GLN A 166 3.70 6.63 -16.01
N ALA A 167 2.62 6.51 -16.81
CA ALA A 167 1.43 5.79 -16.40
C ALA A 167 1.69 4.28 -16.18
N GLN A 168 2.51 3.65 -17.02
CA GLN A 168 2.96 2.27 -16.80
C GLN A 168 3.75 2.13 -15.49
N THR A 169 4.65 3.08 -15.22
CA THR A 169 5.42 3.12 -13.97
C THR A 169 4.51 3.28 -12.74
N LEU A 170 3.50 4.15 -12.83
CA LEU A 170 2.52 4.36 -11.77
C LEU A 170 1.66 3.13 -11.52
N LEU A 171 1.17 2.47 -12.58
CA LEU A 171 0.46 1.19 -12.47
C LEU A 171 1.34 0.17 -11.74
N GLN A 172 2.59 0.03 -12.15
CA GLN A 172 3.53 -0.92 -11.56
C GLN A 172 3.88 -0.65 -10.09
N LYS A 173 3.80 0.61 -9.65
CA LYS A 173 4.05 0.98 -8.26
C LYS A 173 2.79 0.93 -7.39
N LYS A 174 1.61 1.23 -7.93
CA LYS A 174 0.43 1.61 -7.13
C LYS A 174 -0.85 0.84 -7.41
N ALA A 175 -0.89 0.04 -8.48
CA ALA A 175 -2.10 -0.68 -8.82
C ALA A 175 -2.51 -1.67 -7.73
N ARG A 176 -3.82 -1.68 -7.45
CA ARG A 176 -4.47 -2.64 -6.55
C ARG A 176 -4.29 -4.08 -7.04
N ASP A 177 -4.13 -4.26 -8.35
CA ASP A 177 -3.93 -5.55 -8.98
C ASP A 177 -2.73 -6.33 -8.41
N HIS A 178 -1.72 -5.65 -7.85
CA HIS A 178 -0.58 -6.29 -7.19
C HIS A 178 -0.92 -6.99 -5.87
N ALA A 179 -2.09 -6.72 -5.29
CA ALA A 179 -2.63 -7.36 -4.11
C ALA A 179 -3.85 -8.24 -4.44
N PRO A 180 -3.70 -9.25 -5.33
CA PRO A 180 -4.84 -10.00 -5.83
C PRO A 180 -5.58 -10.72 -4.71
N HIS A 181 -6.91 -10.73 -4.79
CA HIS A 181 -7.73 -11.69 -4.04
C HIS A 181 -7.27 -13.12 -4.39
N ALA A 182 -7.36 -14.06 -3.44
CA ALA A 182 -6.91 -15.45 -3.63
C ALA A 182 -7.46 -16.16 -4.90
N ASN A 183 -8.59 -15.67 -5.43
CA ASN A 183 -9.23 -16.14 -6.66
C ASN A 183 -8.72 -15.48 -7.95
N ALA A 184 -8.06 -14.32 -7.88
CA ALA A 184 -7.50 -13.61 -9.04
C ALA A 184 -6.13 -14.16 -9.47
N VAL A 185 -5.54 -15.05 -8.68
CA VAL A 185 -4.35 -15.80 -9.07
C VAL A 185 -4.78 -16.90 -10.05
N ASP A 186 -4.81 -16.57 -11.35
CA ASP A 186 -4.96 -17.55 -12.46
C ASP A 186 -4.02 -18.75 -12.20
N ARG A 187 -4.44 -19.96 -12.58
CA ARG A 187 -3.63 -21.19 -12.46
C ARG A 187 -2.23 -21.03 -13.09
N ARG A 188 -2.07 -20.14 -14.08
CA ARG A 188 -0.76 -19.77 -14.66
C ARG A 188 0.12 -18.96 -13.71
N VAL A 189 -0.49 -18.05 -12.95
CA VAL A 189 0.19 -17.23 -11.93
C VAL A 189 0.45 -18.07 -10.68
N LYS A 190 -0.45 -18.96 -10.27
CA LYS A 190 -0.19 -19.91 -9.16
C LYS A 190 1.06 -20.75 -9.42
N ARG A 191 1.30 -21.15 -10.68
CA ARG A 191 2.50 -21.90 -11.07
C ARG A 191 3.76 -21.02 -11.02
N LYS A 192 3.73 -19.82 -11.62
CA LYS A 192 4.88 -18.89 -11.62
C LYS A 192 5.22 -18.28 -10.26
N VAL A 193 4.22 -17.96 -9.43
CA VAL A 193 4.40 -17.49 -8.05
C VAL A 193 4.92 -18.63 -7.17
N CYS A 194 4.42 -19.86 -7.34
CA CYS A 194 4.95 -21.02 -6.64
C CYS A 194 6.40 -21.35 -7.04
N ASP A 195 6.77 -21.12 -8.30
CA ASP A 195 8.14 -21.33 -8.80
C ASP A 195 9.11 -20.19 -8.39
N ALA A 196 8.64 -18.94 -8.24
CA ALA A 196 9.45 -17.79 -7.76
C ALA A 196 9.56 -17.67 -6.23
N CYS A 197 8.84 -18.52 -5.49
CA CYS A 197 8.84 -18.62 -4.02
C CYS A 197 9.53 -19.90 -3.52
N ARG A 198 10.13 -20.72 -4.39
CA ARG A 198 10.98 -21.84 -3.96
C ARG A 198 12.41 -21.35 -3.67
N PRO A 199 13.04 -21.80 -2.57
CA PRO A 199 14.41 -21.45 -2.23
C PRO A 199 15.42 -21.98 -3.25
#